data_AF-A0A7T9UI30-F1
#
_entry.id   AF-A0A7T9UI30-F1
#
_cell.length_a   1.000
_cell.length_b   1.000
_cell.length_c   1.000
_cell.angle_alpha   90.00
_cell.angle_beta   90.00
_cell.angle_gamma   90.00
#
_symmetry.space_group_name_H-M   'P 1'
#
loop_
_entity.id
_entity.type
_entity.pdbx_description
1 polymer ?
#
loop_
_entity_poly.entity_id
_entity_poly.type
_entity_poly.pdbx_seq_one_letter_code
_entity_poly.pdbx_strand_id
1 'polypeptide(L)'
;MSNLTEHKCAGKCPEFKGEQCHHCLIQQIEKQEFELGLAPDEAYVKTTVLQQESSGFLQGDTVVFVDAFMPDDLMTVHKVQGDGILLDGNRKFALSHLLRHASTVELNAKRRLSLAEQALGEVS
;
A
#
# COMPACT_ATOMS: atom_id res chain seq x y z
N MET A 1 -3.93 -35.47 -23.95
CA MET A 1 -3.58 -34.95 -22.62
C MET A 1 -3.22 -33.48 -22.78
N SER A 2 -4.20 -32.58 -22.64
CA SER A 2 -3.97 -31.13 -22.73
C SER A 2 -3.60 -30.61 -21.34
N ASN A 3 -2.29 -30.52 -21.08
CA ASN A 3 -1.73 -29.87 -19.90
C ASN A 3 -1.56 -28.36 -20.16
N LEU A 4 -2.62 -27.70 -20.63
CA LEU A 4 -2.66 -26.25 -20.67
C LEU A 4 -3.40 -25.80 -19.42
N THR A 5 -2.67 -25.20 -18.48
CA THR A 5 -3.23 -24.36 -17.42
C THR A 5 -4.27 -23.44 -18.03
N GLU A 6 -5.55 -23.74 -17.80
CA GLU A 6 -6.65 -22.94 -18.32
C GLU A 6 -6.49 -21.49 -17.83
N HIS A 7 -6.42 -20.57 -18.78
CA HIS A 7 -6.19 -19.17 -18.49
C HIS A 7 -7.36 -18.61 -17.65
N LYS A 8 -7.09 -17.93 -16.53
CA LYS A 8 -8.12 -17.44 -15.57
C LYS A 8 -9.21 -16.56 -16.21
N CYS A 9 -8.93 -16.00 -17.38
CA CYS A 9 -9.86 -15.16 -18.15
C CYS A 9 -10.73 -15.90 -19.17
N ALA A 10 -10.57 -17.22 -19.33
CA ALA A 10 -11.41 -18.01 -20.21
C ALA A 10 -12.90 -17.83 -19.82
N GLY A 11 -13.70 -17.33 -20.76
CA GLY A 11 -15.13 -17.05 -20.55
C GLY A 11 -15.46 -15.77 -19.75
N LYS A 12 -14.46 -15.00 -19.30
CA LYS A 12 -14.66 -13.77 -18.51
C LYS A 12 -14.26 -12.48 -19.24
N CYS A 13 -13.41 -12.58 -20.25
CA CYS A 13 -12.93 -11.42 -20.99
C CYS A 13 -13.54 -11.37 -22.41
N PRO A 14 -14.12 -10.23 -22.82
CA PRO A 14 -14.65 -10.07 -24.18
C PRO A 14 -13.55 -10.10 -25.26
N GLU A 15 -12.29 -9.91 -24.88
CA GLU A 15 -11.11 -9.90 -25.78
C GLU A 15 -10.28 -11.19 -25.73
N PHE A 16 -10.82 -12.28 -25.19
CA PHE A 16 -10.11 -13.56 -25.12
C PHE A 16 -10.09 -14.25 -26.49
N LYS A 17 -8.90 -14.37 -27.12
CA LYS A 17 -8.72 -15.07 -28.39
C LYS A 17 -7.90 -16.35 -28.17
N GLY A 18 -8.60 -17.44 -27.84
CA GLY A 18 -8.02 -18.78 -27.80
C GLY A 18 -7.22 -19.05 -26.53
N GLU A 19 -5.92 -18.73 -26.52
CA GLU A 19 -5.02 -19.17 -25.45
C GLU A 19 -4.77 -18.09 -24.38
N GLN A 20 -4.85 -16.80 -24.74
CA GLN A 20 -4.58 -15.67 -23.82
C GLN A 20 -5.43 -14.44 -24.19
N CYS A 21 -5.74 -13.56 -23.23
CA CYS A 21 -6.36 -12.25 -23.51
C CYS A 21 -5.31 -11.14 -23.52
N HIS A 22 -5.61 -10.03 -24.20
CA HIS A 22 -4.71 -8.88 -24.33
C HIS A 22 -4.27 -8.33 -22.95
N HIS A 23 -5.19 -8.31 -21.98
CA HIS A 23 -4.90 -7.82 -20.63
C HIS A 23 -3.86 -8.66 -19.89
N CYS A 24 -3.94 -9.99 -19.98
CA CYS A 24 -2.97 -10.87 -19.34
C CYS A 24 -1.65 -10.94 -20.13
N LEU A 25 -1.70 -10.80 -21.45
CA LEU A 25 -0.50 -10.71 -22.28
C LEU A 25 0.33 -9.46 -21.92
N ILE A 26 -0.33 -8.30 -21.73
CA ILE A 26 0.34 -7.07 -21.28
C ILE A 26 1.00 -7.28 -19.91
N GLN A 27 0.27 -7.82 -18.93
CA GLN A 27 0.82 -8.06 -17.58
C GLN A 27 2.04 -9.01 -17.59
N GLN A 28 2.06 -9.99 -18.49
CA GLN A 28 3.20 -10.92 -18.62
C GLN A 28 4.43 -10.23 -19.24
N ILE A 29 4.22 -9.38 -20.24
CA ILE A 29 5.29 -8.61 -20.89
C ILE A 29 5.91 -7.63 -19.91
N GLU A 30 5.10 -6.81 -19.23
CA GLU A 30 5.59 -5.81 -18.25
C GLU A 30 6.40 -6.46 -17.12
N LYS A 31 5.95 -7.62 -16.62
CA LYS A 31 6.67 -8.38 -15.59
C LYS A 31 8.03 -8.87 -16.10
N GLN A 32 8.08 -9.38 -17.33
CA GLN A 32 9.32 -9.89 -17.92
C GLN A 32 10.30 -8.75 -18.25
N GLU A 33 9.82 -7.59 -18.71
CA GLU A 33 10.66 -6.41 -18.95
C GLU A 33 11.24 -5.83 -17.66
N PHE A 34 10.46 -5.85 -16.56
CA PHE A 34 10.92 -5.47 -15.23
C PHE A 34 12.01 -6.41 -14.71
N GLU A 35 11.82 -7.74 -14.81
CA GLU A 35 12.81 -8.73 -14.37
C GLU A 35 14.12 -8.66 -15.18
N LEU A 36 14.05 -8.25 -16.45
CA LEU A 36 15.21 -8.09 -17.33
C LEU A 36 15.84 -6.70 -17.28
N GLY A 37 15.28 -5.75 -16.52
CA GLY A 37 15.79 -4.39 -16.37
C GLY A 37 15.90 -3.61 -17.69
N LEU A 38 15.01 -3.90 -18.65
CA LEU A 38 15.13 -3.40 -20.03
C LEU A 38 14.76 -1.93 -20.18
N ALA A 39 13.91 -1.42 -19.29
CA ALA A 39 13.55 -0.01 -19.24
C ALA A 39 13.95 0.59 -17.88
N PRO A 40 14.37 1.87 -17.84
CA PRO A 40 14.59 2.59 -16.59
C PRO A 40 13.30 2.60 -15.75
N ASP A 41 13.43 2.52 -14.43
CA ASP A 41 12.30 2.50 -13.49
C ASP A 41 11.32 3.65 -13.70
N GLU A 42 11.80 4.80 -14.18
CA GLU A 42 11.01 6.01 -14.44
C GLU A 42 10.10 5.89 -15.68
N ALA A 43 10.36 4.96 -16.59
CA ALA A 43 9.57 4.73 -17.80
C ALA A 43 8.35 3.83 -17.55
N TYR A 44 8.35 3.08 -16.44
CA TYR A 44 7.17 2.34 -16.02
C TYR A 44 6.21 3.30 -15.31
N VAL A 45 4.96 3.34 -15.79
CA VAL A 45 3.88 4.01 -15.06
C VAL A 45 3.70 3.23 -13.76
N LYS A 46 4.27 3.76 -12.67
CA LYS A 46 4.07 3.27 -11.31
C LYS A 46 2.61 3.53 -10.98
N THR A 47 1.75 2.62 -11.43
CA THR A 47 0.32 2.70 -11.17
C THR A 47 0.22 2.68 -9.66
N THR A 48 -0.18 3.79 -9.07
CA THR A 48 -0.26 4.03 -7.61
C THR A 48 -1.30 3.16 -6.91
N VAL A 49 -1.76 2.10 -7.57
CA VAL A 49 -2.50 1.01 -6.94
C VAL A 49 -1.51 0.05 -6.26
N LEU A 50 -1.35 0.27 -4.97
CA LEU A 50 -1.14 -0.82 -4.01
C LEU A 50 0.15 -1.64 -4.17
N GLN A 51 1.25 -1.05 -4.63
CA GLN A 51 2.55 -1.50 -4.12
C GLN A 51 2.71 -0.92 -2.72
N GLN A 52 1.99 -1.58 -1.81
CA GLN A 52 2.19 -1.57 -0.38
C GLN A 52 3.61 -2.10 -0.16
N GLU A 53 4.59 -1.21 -0.33
CA GLU A 53 5.97 -1.40 0.10
C GLU A 53 5.89 -1.84 1.55
N SER A 54 6.16 -3.11 1.76
CA SER A 54 6.49 -3.76 3.03
C SER A 54 6.39 -2.82 4.23
N SER A 55 5.17 -2.70 4.77
CA SER A 55 4.80 -1.86 5.93
C SER A 55 6.00 -1.16 6.56
N GLY A 56 6.35 0.05 6.09
CA GLY A 56 7.52 0.83 6.51
C GLY A 56 7.43 1.34 7.94
N PHE A 57 6.88 0.53 8.83
CA PHE A 57 6.62 0.75 10.24
C PHE A 57 7.56 -0.16 11.04
N LEU A 58 8.20 0.41 12.03
CA LEU A 58 9.08 -0.25 12.98
C LEU A 58 8.49 -0.15 14.38
N GLN A 59 8.91 -1.06 15.27
CA GLN A 59 8.53 -0.99 16.67
C GLN A 59 9.00 0.34 17.28
N GLY A 60 8.09 1.06 17.91
CA GLY A 60 8.34 2.39 18.49
C GLY A 60 7.84 3.55 17.62
N ASP A 61 7.51 3.31 16.35
CA ASP A 61 6.99 4.36 15.47
C ASP A 61 5.64 4.87 15.97
N THR A 62 5.42 6.17 15.81
CA THR A 62 4.15 6.80 16.15
C THR A 62 3.32 6.98 14.90
N VAL A 63 2.13 6.38 14.90
CA VAL A 63 1.24 6.28 13.76
C VAL A 63 -0.13 6.80 14.10
N VAL A 64 -0.84 7.24 13.06
CA VAL A 64 -2.23 7.71 13.13
C VAL A 64 -3.02 7.08 11.99
N PHE A 65 -4.34 7.03 12.16
CA PHE A 65 -5.23 6.56 11.10
C PHE A 65 -5.35 7.60 9.99
N VAL A 66 -5.35 7.11 8.75
CA VAL A 66 -5.56 7.92 7.55
C VAL A 66 -7.01 8.43 7.47
N ASP A 67 -7.97 7.62 7.91
CA ASP A 67 -9.41 7.93 7.83
C ASP A 67 -9.85 8.95 8.88
N ALA A 68 -10.50 10.04 8.46
CA ALA A 68 -10.96 11.12 9.34
C ALA A 68 -12.00 10.67 10.39
N PHE A 69 -12.76 9.59 10.17
CA PHE A 69 -13.75 9.08 11.12
C PHE A 69 -13.13 8.26 12.26
N MET A 70 -11.85 7.91 12.16
CA MET A 70 -11.10 7.27 13.23
C MET A 70 -10.71 8.28 14.33
N PRO A 71 -10.44 7.81 15.56
CA PRO A 71 -10.01 8.68 16.65
C PRO A 71 -8.72 9.43 16.35
N ASP A 72 -8.59 10.61 16.94
CA ASP A 72 -7.43 11.50 16.80
C ASP A 72 -6.24 11.09 17.68
N ASP A 73 -6.26 9.89 18.28
CA ASP A 73 -5.20 9.45 19.17
C ASP A 73 -3.95 9.05 18.38
N LEU A 74 -2.78 9.46 18.89
CA LEU A 74 -1.50 8.91 18.43
C LEU A 74 -1.34 7.51 19.02
N MET A 75 -0.89 6.58 18.19
CA MET A 75 -0.68 5.20 18.58
C MET A 75 0.78 4.82 18.34
N THR A 76 1.30 3.93 19.17
CA THR A 76 2.70 3.48 19.02
C THR A 76 2.74 2.05 18.50
N VAL A 77 3.57 1.80 17.50
CA VAL A 77 3.78 0.47 16.94
C VAL A 77 4.47 -0.41 17.97
N HIS A 78 3.78 -1.46 18.39
CA HIS A 78 4.32 -2.46 19.30
C HIS A 78 4.99 -3.60 18.55
N LYS A 79 4.35 -4.12 17.49
CA LYS A 79 4.88 -5.21 16.68
C LYS A 79 4.22 -5.24 15.30
N VAL A 80 4.99 -5.51 14.26
CA VAL A 80 4.49 -5.73 12.89
C VAL A 80 4.42 -7.23 12.61
N GLN A 81 3.31 -7.69 12.02
CA GLN A 81 3.03 -9.07 11.67
C GLN A 81 2.42 -9.15 10.27
N GLY A 82 3.27 -9.25 9.25
CA GLY A 82 2.83 -9.17 7.85
C GLY A 82 2.15 -7.83 7.60
N ASP A 83 0.90 -7.86 7.10
CA ASP A 83 0.09 -6.66 6.87
C ASP A 83 -0.56 -6.08 8.14
N GLY A 84 -0.53 -6.82 9.24
CA GLY A 84 -1.13 -6.42 10.51
C GLY A 84 -0.13 -5.75 11.44
N ILE A 85 -0.56 -4.65 12.07
CA ILE A 85 0.25 -3.89 13.02
C ILE A 85 -0.46 -3.89 14.37
N LEU A 86 0.28 -4.34 15.39
CA LEU A 86 -0.13 -4.27 16.78
C LEU A 86 0.32 -2.94 17.37
N LEU A 87 -0.60 -2.25 18.02
CA LEU A 87 -0.43 -0.91 18.54
C LEU A 87 -0.64 -0.87 20.06
N ASP A 88 -0.07 0.15 20.70
CA ASP A 88 -0.26 0.50 22.11
C ASP A 88 0.01 -0.66 23.09
N GLY A 89 1.08 -1.42 22.87
CA GLY A 89 1.42 -2.57 23.73
C GLY A 89 0.47 -3.75 23.53
N ASN A 90 0.09 -4.03 22.28
CA ASN A 90 -0.83 -5.12 21.89
C ASN A 90 -2.29 -4.91 22.35
N ARG A 91 -2.72 -3.65 22.56
CA ARG A 91 -4.11 -3.32 22.91
C ARG A 91 -4.98 -3.05 21.70
N LYS A 92 -4.36 -2.71 20.56
CA LYS A 92 -5.04 -2.37 19.31
C LYS A 92 -4.38 -3.09 18.14
N PHE A 93 -5.16 -3.34 17.11
CA PHE A 93 -4.71 -3.97 15.86
C PHE A 93 -5.27 -3.16 14.68
N ALA A 94 -4.42 -2.91 13.69
CA ALA A 94 -4.80 -2.24 12.45
C ALA A 94 -4.00 -2.80 11.27
N LEU A 95 -4.54 -2.67 10.06
CA LEU A 95 -3.82 -3.02 8.84
C LEU A 95 -2.90 -1.87 8.43
N SER A 96 -1.74 -2.20 7.87
CA SER A 96 -0.71 -1.23 7.47
C SER A 96 -1.23 -0.13 6.53
N HIS A 97 -2.15 -0.46 5.62
CA HIS A 97 -2.76 0.51 4.68
C HIS A 97 -3.78 1.46 5.32
N LEU A 98 -4.21 1.22 6.56
CA LEU A 98 -5.10 2.12 7.30
C LEU A 98 -4.32 3.17 8.10
N LEU A 99 -3.00 3.04 8.14
CA LEU A 99 -2.11 3.82 8.98
C LEU A 99 -1.16 4.67 8.14
N ARG A 100 -0.77 5.80 8.72
CA ARG A 100 0.36 6.60 8.27
C ARG A 100 1.22 7.01 9.46
N HIS A 101 2.46 7.40 9.20
CA HIS A 101 3.31 8.03 10.20
C HIS A 101 2.68 9.34 10.68
N ALA A 102 2.78 9.60 11.98
CA ALA A 102 2.38 10.88 12.56
C ALA A 102 3.35 11.98 12.09
N SER A 103 2.82 13.14 11.70
CA SER A 103 3.67 14.27 11.34
C SER A 103 4.31 14.89 12.59
N THR A 104 5.38 15.66 12.42
CA THR A 104 6.04 16.36 13.52
C THR A 104 5.10 17.30 14.26
N VAL A 105 4.17 17.94 13.54
CA VAL A 105 3.14 18.82 14.11
C VAL A 105 2.17 18.02 14.99
N GLU A 106 1.76 16.82 14.55
CA GLU A 106 0.89 15.93 15.33
C GLU A 106 1.58 15.39 16.59
N LEU A 107 2.87 15.06 16.48
CA LEU A 107 3.69 14.67 17.63
C LEU A 107 3.77 15.78 18.67
N ASN A 108 3.96 17.02 18.23
CA ASN A 108 3.99 18.19 19.10
C ASN A 108 2.62 18.47 19.74
N ALA A 109 1.54 18.33 18.96
CA ALA A 109 0.18 18.53 19.43
C ALA A 109 -0.36 17.36 20.28
N LYS A 110 0.33 16.21 20.28
CA LYS A 110 -0.09 14.95 20.91
C LYS A 110 -1.47 14.48 20.45
N ARG A 111 -1.90 14.89 19.26
CA ARG A 111 -3.17 14.49 18.63
C ARG A 111 -3.03 14.51 17.11
N ARG A 112 -3.85 13.72 16.43
CA ARG A 112 -4.04 13.82 14.99
C ARG A 112 -4.60 15.19 14.66
N LEU A 113 -4.05 15.79 13.62
CA LEU A 113 -4.46 17.07 13.09
C LEU A 113 -5.10 16.86 11.73
N SER A 114 -6.06 17.71 11.39
CA SER A 114 -6.61 17.75 10.05
C SER A 114 -5.54 18.20 9.04
N LEU A 115 -5.74 17.89 7.77
CA LEU A 115 -4.81 18.29 6.70
C LEU A 115 -4.54 19.80 6.69
N ALA A 116 -5.55 20.61 7.01
CA ALA A 116 -5.42 22.05 7.09
C ALA A 116 -4.54 22.51 8.27
N GLU A 117 -4.65 21.85 9.42
CA GLU A 117 -3.85 22.17 10.61
C GLU A 117 -2.39 21.70 10.45
N GLN A 118 -2.17 20.57 9.78
CA GLN A 118 -0.83 20.11 9.44
C GLN A 118 -0.12 21.09 8.51
N ALA A 119 -0.81 21.55 7.46
CA ALA A 119 -0.27 22.51 6.50
C ALA A 119 0.09 23.87 7.12
N LEU A 120 -0.58 24.28 8.20
CA LEU A 120 -0.28 25.52 8.93
C LEU A 120 0.90 25.36 9.91
N GLY A 121 1.13 24.16 10.44
CA GLY A 121 2.18 23.89 11.42
C GLY A 121 3.57 23.65 10.83
N GLU A 122 3.67 23.29 9.55
CA GLU A 122 4.94 23.01 8.85
C GLU A 122 5.65 24.28 8.34
N VAL A 123 5.05 25.46 8.49
CA VAL A 123 5.51 26.74 7.89
C VAL A 123 6.35 27.62 8.84
N SER A 124 6.91 27.07 9.93
CA SER A 124 7.73 27.82 10.90
C SER A 124 9.12 27.24 11.11
#